data_AF-A0A5B3G9W2-F1
#
_entry.id   AF-A0A5B3G9W2-F1
#
_cell.length_a   1.000
_cell.length_b   1.000
_cell.length_c   1.000
_cell.angle_alpha   90.00
_cell.angle_beta   90.00
_cell.angle_gamma   90.00
#
_symmetry.space_group_name_H-M   'P 1'
#
loop_
_entity.id
_entity.type
_entity.pdbx_description
1 polymer ?
#
loop_
_entity_poly.entity_id
_entity_poly.type
_entity_poly.pdbx_seq_one_letter_code
_entity_poly.pdbx_strand_id
1 'polypeptide(L)'
;MPSNAGAVTLKIYTGDGHLVEDGDVRLHVDNIVKLCAESSPQGRKPNIKPMEKITLSAEAYVALGINQDADATAMSKAIVQLAADRNKHKETADALQKEIDAARKKRAEDMVNLAVEQGRIGAPAREKYVELAMKDYDLVSETLKAIPAKASLAASVTKIAGNVIPADRQNWTHLRWLKEDPEGLAKIKAENPEVFETIRKKHN
;
A
#
# COMPACT_ATOMS: atom_id res chain seq x y z
N MET A 1 -14.09 -56.79 -19.94
CA MET A 1 -13.98 -56.50 -21.38
C MET A 1 -15.12 -57.25 -22.07
N PRO A 2 -16.17 -56.60 -22.59
CA PRO A 2 -17.25 -57.31 -23.25
C PRO A 2 -16.77 -57.81 -24.63
N SER A 3 -17.14 -59.05 -24.94
CA SER A 3 -16.81 -59.79 -26.16
C SER A 3 -17.57 -59.22 -27.36
N ASN A 4 -16.87 -58.93 -28.47
CA ASN A 4 -17.43 -58.37 -29.71
C ASN A 4 -18.02 -59.46 -30.63
N ALA A 5 -18.68 -60.48 -30.06
CA ALA A 5 -19.16 -61.67 -30.77
C ALA A 5 -20.24 -61.44 -31.86
N GLY A 6 -20.54 -60.18 -32.18
CA GLY A 6 -21.40 -59.76 -33.30
C GLY A 6 -20.81 -58.63 -34.15
N ALA A 7 -19.50 -58.39 -34.08
CA ALA A 7 -18.86 -57.40 -34.94
C ALA A 7 -18.93 -57.87 -36.39
N VAL A 8 -19.58 -57.06 -37.23
CA VAL A 8 -19.64 -57.19 -38.69
C VAL A 8 -18.24 -57.52 -39.20
N THR A 9 -18.03 -58.76 -39.67
CA THR A 9 -16.77 -59.14 -40.31
C THR A 9 -16.63 -58.29 -41.56
N LEU A 10 -15.62 -57.42 -41.61
CA LEU A 10 -15.31 -56.58 -42.76
C LEU A 10 -14.97 -57.49 -43.94
N LYS A 11 -15.96 -57.71 -44.82
CA LYS A 11 -15.79 -58.45 -46.07
C LYS A 11 -15.20 -57.51 -47.11
N ILE A 12 -13.99 -57.81 -47.56
CA ILE A 12 -13.29 -57.03 -48.56
C ILE A 12 -13.61 -57.63 -49.93
N TYR A 13 -14.00 -56.78 -50.87
CA TYR A 13 -14.28 -57.17 -52.25
C TYR A 13 -13.24 -56.53 -53.17
N THR A 14 -12.82 -57.24 -54.21
CA THR A 14 -11.99 -56.67 -55.28
C THR A 14 -12.78 -55.64 -56.09
N GLY A 15 -12.10 -54.81 -56.89
CA GLY A 15 -12.74 -53.79 -57.74
C GLY A 15 -13.76 -54.35 -58.74
N ASP A 16 -13.69 -55.65 -59.03
CA ASP A 16 -14.61 -56.39 -59.90
C ASP A 16 -15.78 -57.05 -59.13
N GLY A 17 -15.87 -56.82 -57.81
CA GLY A 17 -16.99 -57.25 -56.96
C GLY A 17 -16.90 -58.68 -56.40
N HIS A 18 -15.74 -59.34 -56.49
CA HIS A 18 -15.53 -60.68 -55.92
C HIS A 18 -15.04 -60.61 -54.46
N LEU A 19 -15.57 -61.49 -53.60
CA LEU A 19 -15.20 -61.57 -52.19
C LEU A 19 -13.77 -62.10 -52.04
N VAL A 20 -12.91 -61.35 -51.36
CA VAL A 20 -11.53 -61.76 -51.03
C VAL A 20 -11.58 -62.66 -49.80
N GLU A 21 -11.01 -63.86 -49.89
CA GLU A 21 -10.91 -64.78 -48.75
C GLU A 21 -9.97 -64.23 -47.67
N ASP A 22 -10.25 -64.52 -46.40
CA ASP A 22 -9.52 -63.97 -45.25
C ASP A 22 -8.00 -64.26 -45.28
N GLY A 23 -7.60 -65.38 -45.89
CA GLY A 23 -6.18 -65.71 -46.11
C GLY A 23 -5.49 -64.73 -47.06
N ASP A 24 -6.18 -64.34 -48.13
CA ASP A 24 -5.69 -63.36 -49.10
C ASP A 24 -5.76 -61.93 -48.57
N VAL A 25 -6.73 -61.60 -47.72
CA VAL A 25 -6.77 -60.30 -47.03
C VAL A 25 -5.53 -60.12 -46.17
N ARG A 26 -5.15 -61.14 -45.40
CA ARG A 26 -3.95 -61.08 -44.57
C ARG A 26 -2.69 -60.96 -45.40
N LEU A 27 -2.61 -61.69 -46.52
CA LEU A 27 -1.50 -61.60 -47.47
C LEU A 27 -1.43 -60.22 -48.14
N HIS A 28 -2.57 -59.61 -48.45
CA HIS A 28 -2.64 -58.25 -49.00
C HIS A 28 -2.27 -57.19 -47.97
N VAL A 29 -2.71 -57.33 -46.71
CA VAL A 29 -2.32 -56.41 -45.62
C VAL A 29 -0.83 -56.56 -45.32
N ASP A 30 -0.31 -57.78 -45.23
CA ASP A 30 1.12 -58.04 -45.08
C ASP A 30 1.88 -57.47 -46.29
N ASN A 31 1.40 -57.63 -47.51
CA ASN A 31 1.98 -57.03 -48.70
C ASN A 31 1.86 -55.50 -48.70
N ILE A 32 0.82 -54.88 -48.16
CA ILE A 32 0.71 -53.41 -48.00
C ILE A 32 1.68 -52.92 -46.94
N VAL A 33 1.82 -53.64 -45.82
CA VAL A 33 2.83 -53.33 -44.79
C VAL A 33 4.23 -53.49 -45.36
N LYS A 34 4.45 -54.56 -46.14
CA LYS A 34 5.70 -54.82 -46.85
C LYS A 34 5.94 -53.78 -47.92
N LEU A 35 4.94 -53.37 -48.71
CA LEU A 35 5.04 -52.28 -49.67
C LEU A 35 5.25 -50.95 -48.97
N CYS A 36 4.65 -50.67 -47.82
CA CYS A 36 4.94 -49.47 -47.03
C CYS A 36 6.37 -49.50 -46.47
N ALA A 37 6.93 -50.69 -46.19
CA ALA A 37 8.31 -50.88 -45.75
C ALA A 37 9.32 -50.93 -46.91
N GLU A 38 8.93 -51.45 -48.07
CA GLU A 38 9.76 -51.73 -49.27
C GLU A 38 9.60 -50.67 -50.36
N SER A 39 8.56 -49.82 -50.31
CA SER A 39 8.39 -48.65 -51.19
C SER A 39 9.29 -47.46 -50.81
N SER A 40 10.41 -47.74 -50.15
CA SER A 40 11.62 -46.93 -50.31
C SER A 40 12.64 -47.63 -51.23
N PRO A 41 12.36 -47.78 -52.55
CA PRO A 41 13.42 -47.95 -53.51
C PRO A 41 14.14 -46.61 -53.59
N GLN A 42 15.43 -46.60 -53.27
CA GLN A 42 16.31 -45.43 -53.21
C GLN A 42 15.98 -44.39 -52.12
N GLY A 43 16.50 -44.63 -50.91
CA GLY A 43 17.10 -43.57 -50.07
C GLY A 43 16.23 -42.40 -49.62
N ARG A 44 14.91 -42.44 -49.80
CA ARG A 44 14.00 -41.43 -49.27
C ARG A 44 13.58 -41.86 -47.88
N LYS A 45 14.33 -41.34 -46.89
CA LYS A 45 13.86 -41.22 -45.51
C LYS A 45 12.43 -40.65 -45.56
N PRO A 46 11.47 -41.17 -44.78
CA PRO A 46 10.17 -40.53 -44.69
C PRO A 46 10.40 -39.06 -44.37
N ASN A 47 10.00 -38.16 -45.28
CA ASN A 47 10.08 -36.71 -45.07
C ASN A 47 8.96 -36.27 -44.13
N ILE A 48 8.76 -37.03 -43.05
CA ILE A 48 8.05 -36.57 -41.87
C ILE A 48 9.10 -35.76 -41.16
N LYS A 49 9.14 -34.44 -41.41
CA LYS A 49 9.87 -33.55 -40.51
C LYS A 49 9.35 -33.87 -39.11
N PRO A 50 10.19 -34.34 -38.16
CA PRO A 50 9.75 -34.47 -36.79
C PRO A 50 9.19 -33.10 -36.40
N MET A 51 7.93 -33.06 -35.97
CA MET A 51 7.37 -31.83 -35.43
C MET A 51 8.30 -31.38 -34.31
N GLU A 52 8.78 -30.13 -34.39
CA GLU A 52 9.51 -29.54 -33.29
C GLU A 52 8.59 -29.53 -32.07
N LYS A 53 8.96 -30.29 -31.04
CA LYS A 53 8.26 -30.23 -29.76
C LYS A 53 8.55 -28.85 -29.17
N ILE A 54 7.51 -28.04 -29.05
CA ILE A 54 7.55 -26.81 -28.26
C ILE A 54 7.78 -27.23 -26.81
N THR A 55 9.01 -27.05 -26.34
CA THR A 55 9.41 -27.30 -24.95
C THR A 55 9.58 -25.96 -24.25
N LEU A 56 9.30 -25.91 -22.96
CA LEU A 56 9.59 -24.72 -22.16
C LEU A 56 11.11 -24.52 -22.12
N SER A 57 11.55 -23.27 -21.99
CA SER A 57 12.98 -22.99 -21.78
C SER A 57 13.42 -23.49 -20.41
N ALA A 58 14.74 -23.71 -20.23
CA ALA A 58 15.28 -24.15 -18.95
C ALA A 58 14.93 -23.18 -17.79
N GLU A 59 14.91 -21.88 -18.08
CA GLU A 59 14.52 -20.83 -17.13
C GLU A 59 13.05 -20.93 -16.72
N ALA A 60 12.16 -21.30 -17.64
CA ALA A 60 10.74 -21.47 -17.36
C ALA A 60 10.47 -22.70 -16.47
N TYR A 61 11.20 -23.80 -16.65
CA TYR A 61 11.14 -24.95 -15.75
C TYR A 61 11.61 -24.60 -14.33
N VAL A 62 12.72 -23.85 -14.21
CA VAL A 62 13.23 -23.36 -12.92
C VAL A 62 12.23 -22.40 -12.26
N ALA A 63 11.65 -21.46 -13.03
CA ALA A 63 10.67 -20.50 -12.51
C ALA A 63 9.38 -21.17 -12.02
N LEU A 64 8.97 -22.25 -12.67
CA LEU A 64 7.81 -23.06 -12.26
C LEU A 64 8.16 -24.08 -11.15
N GLY A 65 9.43 -24.21 -10.78
CA GLY A 65 9.90 -25.15 -9.76
C GLY A 65 9.73 -26.62 -10.15
N ILE A 66 9.72 -26.94 -11.45
CA ILE A 66 9.51 -28.30 -11.99
C ILE A 66 10.75 -28.78 -12.75
N ASN A 67 10.97 -30.09 -12.76
CA ASN A 67 12.05 -30.70 -13.52
C ASN A 67 11.73 -30.71 -15.03
N GLN A 68 12.74 -30.74 -15.90
CA GLN A 68 12.57 -30.77 -17.35
C GLN A 68 11.83 -32.02 -17.84
N ASP A 69 11.95 -33.13 -17.09
CA ASP A 69 11.26 -34.39 -17.35
C ASP A 69 9.83 -34.45 -16.78
N ALA A 70 9.33 -33.35 -16.22
CA ALA A 70 7.98 -33.30 -15.64
C ALA A 70 6.90 -33.54 -16.71
N ASP A 71 5.88 -34.33 -16.35
CA ASP A 71 4.77 -34.61 -17.24
C ASP A 71 3.83 -33.40 -17.43
N ALA A 72 2.95 -33.49 -18.43
CA ALA A 72 2.00 -32.43 -18.76
C ALA A 72 1.05 -32.07 -17.59
N THR A 73 0.79 -33.01 -16.68
CA THR A 73 -0.06 -32.80 -15.50
C THR A 73 0.67 -31.95 -14.45
N ALA A 74 1.94 -32.24 -14.18
CA ALA A 74 2.79 -31.45 -13.30
C ALA A 74 2.99 -30.03 -13.83
N MET A 75 3.21 -29.87 -15.14
CA MET A 75 3.30 -28.56 -15.79
C MET A 75 1.99 -27.76 -15.64
N SER A 76 0.86 -28.39 -15.92
CA SER A 76 -0.46 -27.74 -15.80
C SER A 76 -0.73 -27.30 -14.36
N LYS A 77 -0.39 -28.14 -13.37
CA LYS A 77 -0.53 -27.81 -11.95
C LYS A 77 0.35 -26.63 -11.56
N ALA A 78 1.62 -26.60 -11.97
CA ALA A 78 2.55 -25.52 -11.67
C ALA A 78 2.09 -24.18 -12.27
N ILE A 79 1.55 -24.19 -13.50
CA ILE A 79 1.00 -22.99 -14.14
C ILE A 79 -0.23 -22.46 -13.37
N VAL A 80 -1.13 -23.34 -12.96
CA VAL A 80 -2.31 -22.95 -12.17
C VAL A 80 -1.90 -22.40 -10.80
N GLN A 81 -0.91 -23.02 -10.14
CA GLN A 81 -0.38 -22.52 -8.87
C GLN A 81 0.27 -21.14 -9.04
N LEU A 82 1.11 -20.96 -10.07
CA LEU A 82 1.73 -19.67 -10.36
C LEU A 82 0.70 -18.57 -10.61
N ALA A 83 -0.39 -18.88 -11.32
CA ALA A 83 -1.49 -17.93 -11.52
C ALA A 83 -2.19 -17.59 -10.21
N ALA A 84 -2.44 -18.58 -9.35
CA ALA A 84 -3.05 -18.37 -8.04
C ALA A 84 -2.17 -17.51 -7.12
N ASP A 85 -0.87 -17.80 -7.05
CA ASP A 85 0.10 -17.05 -6.24
C ASP A 85 0.26 -15.63 -6.77
N ARG A 86 0.33 -15.44 -8.09
CA ARG A 86 0.36 -14.09 -8.69
C ARG A 86 -0.87 -13.27 -8.31
N ASN A 87 -2.06 -13.87 -8.36
CA ASN A 87 -3.29 -13.18 -7.99
C ASN A 87 -3.29 -12.82 -6.50
N LYS A 88 -2.88 -13.75 -5.63
CA LYS A 88 -2.75 -13.52 -4.19
C LYS A 88 -1.71 -12.44 -3.86
N HIS A 89 -0.55 -12.46 -4.52
CA HIS A 89 0.47 -11.43 -4.35
C HIS A 89 0.00 -10.05 -4.85
N LYS A 90 -0.78 -10.01 -5.93
CA LYS A 90 -1.38 -8.78 -6.41
C LYS A 90 -2.42 -8.23 -5.42
N GLU A 91 -3.33 -9.07 -4.94
CA GLU A 91 -4.34 -8.68 -3.95
C GLU A 91 -3.72 -8.18 -2.65
N THR A 92 -2.69 -8.88 -2.15
CA THR A 92 -1.96 -8.46 -0.95
C THR A 92 -1.17 -7.17 -1.18
N ALA A 93 -0.56 -6.98 -2.34
CA ALA A 93 0.10 -5.72 -2.68
C ALA A 93 -0.90 -4.56 -2.75
N ASP A 94 -2.06 -4.76 -3.39
CA ASP A 94 -3.12 -3.75 -3.48
C ASP A 94 -3.70 -3.42 -2.10
N ALA A 95 -3.84 -4.42 -1.22
CA ALA A 95 -4.30 -4.23 0.16
C ALA A 95 -3.28 -3.45 1.00
N LEU A 96 -2.00 -3.85 0.96
CA LEU A 96 -0.92 -3.16 1.68
C LEU A 96 -0.74 -1.73 1.18
N GLN A 97 -0.85 -1.49 -0.13
CA GLN A 97 -0.76 -0.14 -0.68
C GLN A 97 -1.90 0.76 -0.14
N LYS A 98 -3.13 0.24 -0.11
CA LYS A 98 -4.27 0.95 0.50
C LYS A 98 -4.06 1.24 1.98
N GLU A 99 -3.53 0.29 2.74
CA GLU A 99 -3.22 0.48 4.16
C GLU A 99 -2.12 1.54 4.38
N ILE A 100 -1.07 1.53 3.55
CA ILE A 100 -0.01 2.53 3.58
C ILE A 100 -0.57 3.93 3.28
N ASP A 101 -1.40 4.05 2.24
CA ASP A 101 -1.99 5.34 1.85
C ASP A 101 -2.97 5.84 2.92
N ALA A 102 -3.78 4.96 3.52
CA ALA A 102 -4.66 5.30 4.63
C ALA A 102 -3.86 5.73 5.87
N ALA A 103 -2.78 5.02 6.21
CA ALA A 103 -1.91 5.38 7.33
C ALA A 103 -1.20 6.71 7.11
N ARG A 104 -0.71 6.98 5.89
CA ARG A 104 -0.10 8.26 5.51
C ARG A 104 -1.09 9.41 5.63
N LYS A 105 -2.31 9.23 5.09
CA LYS A 105 -3.37 10.23 5.19
C LYS A 105 -3.74 10.51 6.64
N LYS A 106 -3.92 9.46 7.46
CA LYS A 106 -4.23 9.62 8.88
C LYS A 106 -3.13 10.36 9.64
N ARG A 107 -1.86 10.01 9.43
CA ARG A 107 -0.72 10.72 10.05
C ARG A 107 -0.67 12.20 9.65
N ALA A 108 -0.95 12.51 8.40
CA ALA A 108 -1.02 13.90 7.92
C ALA A 108 -2.18 14.65 8.59
N GLU A 109 -3.37 14.05 8.64
CA GLU A 109 -4.54 14.62 9.32
C GLU A 109 -4.28 14.86 10.81
N ASP A 110 -3.71 13.89 11.52
CA ASP A 110 -3.40 13.98 12.95
C ASP A 110 -2.40 15.11 13.24
N MET A 111 -1.35 15.26 12.43
CA MET A 111 -0.39 16.35 12.58
C MET A 111 -1.06 17.72 12.38
N VAL A 112 -1.86 17.86 11.33
CA VAL A 112 -2.50 19.14 11.00
C VAL A 112 -3.57 19.48 12.03
N ASN A 113 -4.35 18.49 12.50
CA ASN A 113 -5.34 18.70 13.57
C ASN A 113 -4.66 19.22 14.84
N LEU A 114 -3.55 18.61 15.25
CA LEU A 114 -2.77 19.07 16.41
C LEU A 114 -2.25 20.50 16.23
N ALA A 115 -1.84 20.88 15.02
CA ALA A 115 -1.43 22.25 14.72
C ALA A 115 -2.60 23.25 14.75
N VAL A 116 -3.81 22.85 14.35
CA VAL A 116 -5.03 23.67 14.47
C VAL A 116 -5.41 23.84 15.95
N GLU A 117 -5.39 22.76 16.73
CA GLU A 117 -5.70 22.77 18.18
C GLU A 117 -4.74 23.66 18.97
N GLN A 118 -3.44 23.60 18.64
CA GLN A 118 -2.41 24.47 19.22
C GLN A 118 -2.48 25.92 18.68
N GLY A 119 -3.40 26.19 17.76
CA GLY A 119 -3.60 27.51 17.18
C GLY A 119 -2.47 27.96 16.27
N ARG A 120 -1.54 27.07 15.90
CA ARG A 120 -0.43 27.36 14.98
C ARG A 120 -0.96 27.68 13.59
N ILE A 121 -2.01 26.99 13.16
CA ILE A 121 -2.70 27.26 11.89
C ILE A 121 -4.19 27.49 12.13
N GLY A 122 -4.82 28.25 11.23
CA GLY A 122 -6.28 28.43 11.25
C GLY A 122 -6.99 27.22 10.64
N ALA A 123 -8.21 26.94 11.13
CA ALA A 123 -9.11 25.92 10.56
C ALA A 123 -9.26 25.96 9.02
N PRO A 124 -9.38 27.12 8.32
CA PRO A 124 -9.52 27.13 6.86
C PRO A 124 -8.24 26.70 6.11
N ALA A 125 -7.09 26.67 6.77
CA ALA A 125 -5.84 26.23 6.16
C ALA A 125 -5.63 24.71 6.28
N ARG A 126 -6.43 24.02 7.11
CA ARG A 126 -6.31 22.59 7.42
C ARG A 126 -6.19 21.73 6.16
N GLU A 127 -7.15 21.82 5.25
CA GLU A 127 -7.20 20.97 4.05
C GLU A 127 -5.96 21.14 3.17
N LYS A 128 -5.48 22.38 3.02
CA LYS A 128 -4.26 22.68 2.24
C LYS A 128 -3.04 22.04 2.88
N TYR A 129 -2.90 22.12 4.21
CA TYR A 129 -1.80 21.51 4.92
C TYR A 129 -1.86 19.98 4.93
N VAL A 130 -3.05 19.37 4.94
CA VAL A 130 -3.19 17.91 4.79
C VAL A 130 -2.73 17.48 3.39
N GLU A 131 -3.14 18.19 2.34
CA GLU A 131 -2.70 17.91 0.97
C GLU A 131 -1.17 18.05 0.82
N LEU A 132 -0.59 19.10 1.41
CA LEU A 132 0.86 19.30 1.44
C LEU A 132 1.57 18.20 2.24
N ALA A 133 1.05 17.80 3.41
CA ALA A 133 1.64 16.76 4.24
C ALA A 133 1.57 15.37 3.60
N MET A 134 0.62 15.13 2.68
CA MET A 134 0.61 13.92 1.85
C MET A 134 1.71 13.93 0.77
N LYS A 135 2.18 15.11 0.34
CA LYS A 135 3.28 15.25 -0.64
C LYS A 135 4.64 15.26 0.05
N ASP A 136 4.77 16.01 1.13
CA ASP A 136 6.01 16.16 1.90
C ASP A 136 5.69 16.34 3.39
N TYR A 137 5.72 15.23 4.12
CA TYR A 137 5.38 15.18 5.54
C TYR A 137 6.40 15.92 6.40
N ASP A 138 7.70 15.75 6.10
CA ASP A 138 8.78 16.26 6.94
C ASP A 138 8.86 17.78 6.86
N LEU A 139 8.76 18.33 5.64
CA LEU A 139 8.71 19.78 5.44
C LEU A 139 7.52 20.41 6.15
N VAL A 140 6.34 19.79 6.09
CA VAL A 140 5.15 20.30 6.80
C VAL A 140 5.32 20.18 8.31
N SER A 141 5.94 19.11 8.82
CA SER A 141 6.23 18.97 10.25
C SER A 141 7.13 20.08 10.76
N GLU A 142 8.21 20.38 10.05
CA GLU A 142 9.16 21.44 10.42
C GLU A 142 8.53 22.82 10.34
N THR A 143 7.82 23.12 9.25
CA THR A 143 7.15 24.41 9.08
C THR A 143 6.08 24.64 10.14
N LEU A 144 5.27 23.63 10.48
CA LEU A 144 4.28 23.76 11.55
C LEU A 144 4.92 23.94 12.93
N LYS A 145 6.04 23.26 13.22
CA LYS A 145 6.79 23.44 14.48
C LYS A 145 7.40 24.83 14.61
N ALA A 146 7.82 25.44 13.50
CA ALA A 146 8.37 26.80 13.48
C ALA A 146 7.32 27.87 13.79
N ILE A 147 6.03 27.59 13.57
CA ILE A 147 4.96 28.54 13.90
C ILE A 147 4.73 28.52 15.42
N PRO A 148 4.88 29.67 16.11
CA PRO A 148 4.58 29.76 17.54
C PRO A 148 3.11 29.44 17.79
N ALA A 149 2.85 28.63 18.83
CA ALA A 149 1.49 28.33 19.27
C ALA A 149 0.81 29.62 19.75
N LYS A 150 -0.53 29.68 19.68
CA LYS A 150 -1.28 30.82 20.21
C LYS A 150 -1.06 30.89 21.73
N ALA A 151 -0.28 31.87 22.17
CA ALA A 151 -0.19 32.22 23.57
C ALA A 151 -1.43 33.05 23.94
N SER A 152 -2.11 32.67 25.02
CA SER A 152 -3.16 33.51 25.59
C SER A 152 -2.51 34.75 26.20
N LEU A 153 -2.91 35.94 25.75
CA LEU A 153 -2.49 37.19 26.39
C LEU A 153 -2.86 37.20 27.88
N ALA A 154 -3.95 36.55 28.28
CA ALA A 154 -4.33 36.42 29.69
C ALA A 154 -3.35 35.57 30.53
N ALA A 155 -2.58 34.66 29.89
CA ALA A 155 -1.50 33.92 30.54
C ALA A 155 -0.20 34.75 30.61
N SER A 156 -0.05 35.74 29.71
CA SER A 156 1.07 36.70 29.71
C SER A 156 0.81 37.90 30.62
N VAL A 157 -0.46 38.17 30.96
CA VAL A 157 -0.81 39.02 32.10
C VAL A 157 -0.50 38.20 33.35
N THR A 158 0.74 38.34 33.83
CA THR A 158 1.04 38.05 35.23
C THR A 158 0.03 38.86 36.04
N LYS A 159 -1.04 38.21 36.55
CA LYS A 159 -1.77 38.77 37.68
C LYS A 159 -0.69 39.04 38.71
N ILE A 160 -0.40 40.31 38.99
CA ILE A 160 0.43 40.72 40.11
C ILE A 160 -0.42 40.40 41.35
N ALA A 161 -0.47 39.10 41.67
CA ALA A 161 -1.16 38.57 42.81
C ALA A 161 -0.17 38.64 43.97
N GLY A 162 -0.38 39.62 44.85
CA GLY A 162 0.24 39.66 46.17
C GLY A 162 0.80 41.03 46.52
N ASN A 163 0.05 41.78 47.32
CA ASN A 163 0.48 42.93 48.13
C ASN A 163 1.68 43.75 47.60
N VAL A 164 1.42 44.61 46.62
CA VAL A 164 2.37 45.66 46.21
C VAL A 164 2.67 46.62 47.38
N ILE A 165 1.75 46.71 48.35
CA ILE A 165 1.94 47.50 49.56
C ILE A 165 2.41 46.57 50.68
N PRO A 166 3.60 46.79 51.26
CA PRO A 166 4.04 46.14 52.50
C PRO A 166 3.00 46.34 53.61
N ALA A 167 2.73 45.33 54.44
CA ALA A 167 1.70 45.38 55.47
C ALA A 167 1.82 46.60 56.40
N ASP A 168 3.05 47.01 56.72
CA ASP A 168 3.35 48.17 57.58
C ASP A 168 2.96 49.53 56.96
N ARG A 169 2.75 49.55 55.63
CA ARG A 169 2.46 50.76 54.83
C ARG A 169 1.03 50.78 54.29
N GLN A 170 0.22 49.76 54.62
CA GLN A 170 -1.15 49.60 54.13
C GLN A 170 -2.10 50.71 54.62
N ASN A 171 -1.75 51.36 55.72
CA ASN A 171 -2.49 52.47 56.34
C ASN A 171 -1.96 53.86 55.96
N TRP A 172 -0.92 53.96 55.12
CA TRP A 172 -0.38 55.26 54.71
C TRP A 172 -1.34 55.97 53.77
N THR A 173 -1.55 57.27 53.99
CA THR A 173 -2.29 58.15 53.09
C THR A 173 -1.39 58.58 51.93
N HIS A 174 -2.00 59.11 50.86
CA HIS A 174 -1.27 59.56 49.68
C HIS A 174 -0.17 60.58 50.02
N LEU A 175 -0.46 61.54 50.90
CA LEU A 175 0.50 62.55 51.34
C LEU A 175 1.69 61.95 52.08
N ARG A 176 1.44 60.91 52.89
CA ARG A 176 2.51 60.20 53.60
C ARG A 176 3.42 59.44 52.65
N TRP A 177 2.86 58.81 51.61
CA TRP A 177 3.65 58.19 50.55
C TRP A 177 4.52 59.20 49.79
N LEU A 178 3.99 60.37 49.43
CA LEU A 178 4.80 61.40 48.76
C LEU A 178 5.94 61.93 49.63
N LYS A 179 5.77 61.92 50.96
CA LYS A 179 6.75 62.45 51.91
C LYS A 179 7.82 61.43 52.30
N GLU A 180 7.43 60.18 52.54
CA GLU A 180 8.31 59.12 53.04
C GLU A 180 8.89 58.26 51.92
N ASP A 181 8.13 57.98 50.84
CA ASP A 181 8.56 57.09 49.77
C ASP A 181 7.89 57.39 48.42
N PRO A 182 8.30 58.48 47.73
CA PRO A 182 7.73 58.85 46.43
C PRO A 182 8.09 57.85 45.33
N GLU A 183 9.22 57.14 45.43
CA GLU A 183 9.64 56.13 44.47
C GLU A 183 8.78 54.86 44.58
N GLY A 184 8.50 54.40 45.80
CA GLY A 184 7.60 53.28 46.06
C GLY A 184 6.20 53.54 45.52
N LEU A 185 5.70 54.77 45.67
CA LEU A 185 4.42 55.18 45.09
C LEU A 185 4.44 55.18 43.55
N ALA A 186 5.53 55.62 42.93
CA ALA A 186 5.69 55.60 41.47
C ALA A 186 5.75 54.16 40.93
N LYS A 187 6.39 53.24 41.65
CA LYS A 187 6.38 51.80 41.33
C LYS A 187 4.97 51.21 41.44
N ILE A 188 4.23 51.53 42.51
CA ILE A 188 2.82 51.10 42.66
C ILE A 188 1.97 51.64 41.50
N LYS A 189 2.19 52.89 41.06
CA LYS A 189 1.49 53.46 39.89
C LYS A 189 1.80 52.73 38.58
N ALA A 190 3.05 52.32 38.37
CA ALA A 190 3.49 51.62 37.17
C ALA A 190 3.06 50.15 37.14
N GLU A 191 3.11 49.48 38.29
CA GLU A 191 2.81 48.05 38.43
C GLU A 191 1.32 47.80 38.66
N ASN A 192 0.64 48.63 39.45
CA ASN A 192 -0.77 48.42 39.84
C ASN A 192 -1.56 49.75 39.97
N PRO A 193 -2.08 50.30 38.86
CA PRO A 193 -2.79 51.58 38.85
C PRO A 193 -4.06 51.57 39.71
N GLU A 194 -4.71 50.42 39.90
CA GLU A 194 -5.89 50.29 40.78
C GLU A 194 -5.55 50.53 42.26
N VAL A 195 -4.43 49.99 42.73
CA VAL A 195 -3.95 50.17 44.11
C VAL A 195 -3.55 51.63 44.33
N PHE A 196 -2.88 52.25 43.37
CA PHE A 196 -2.56 53.67 43.41
C PHE A 196 -3.81 54.56 43.55
N GLU A 197 -4.88 54.28 42.81
CA GLU A 197 -6.15 55.00 42.93
C GLU A 197 -6.78 54.87 44.33
N THR A 198 -6.66 53.70 44.98
CA THR A 198 -7.13 53.54 46.38
C THR A 198 -6.30 54.36 47.38
N ILE A 199 -4.98 54.43 47.22
CA ILE A 199 -4.10 55.26 48.06
C ILE A 199 -4.44 56.73 47.85
N ARG A 200 -4.66 57.15 46.60
CA ARG A 200 -5.03 58.52 46.22
C ARG A 200 -6.37 58.95 46.80
N LYS A 201 -7.35 58.04 46.87
CA LYS A 201 -8.66 58.28 47.51
C LYS A 201 -8.59 58.37 49.04
N LYS A 202 -7.58 57.76 49.68
CA LYS A 202 -7.28 57.96 51.11
C LYS A 202 -6.62 59.32 51.34
N HIS A 203 -7.39 60.37 51.09
CA HIS A 203 -6.99 61.75 51.32
C HIS A 203 -7.44 62.17 52.72
N ASN A 204 -6.54 62.04 53.70
CA ASN A 204 -6.58 62.75 54.98
C ASN A 204 -5.17 63.22 55.28
#